data_AF-A0ABC8QQX4-F1
#
_entry.id   AF-A0ABC8QQX4-F1
#
_cell.length_a   1.000
_cell.length_b   1.000
_cell.length_c   1.000
_cell.angle_alpha   90.00
_cell.angle_beta   90.00
_cell.angle_gamma   90.00
#
_symmetry.space_group_name_H-M   'P 1'
#
loop_
_entity.id
_entity.type
_entity.pdbx_description
1 polymer ?
#
loop_
_entity_poly.entity_id
_entity_poly.type
_entity_poly.pdbx_seq_one_letter_code
_entity_poly.pdbx_strand_id
1 'polypeptide(L)'
;MVSTATPLHKASALGLNQDGLTPLHLASLMGNLEVLKELICLGKDLSSQGYIWETPLHCAAMMGKLEAMEELLGACPESAMSVTARDETPLHVAVIHNQFQAFKLLVEWVEKRDKLELINRKDYGGNTVLHLATSRRQYQACSMTCILSILVGDTEGINFQNC
;
A
#
# COMPACT_ATOMS: atom_id res chain seq x y z
N MET A 1 19.35 2.97 -30.63
CA MET A 1 20.62 2.45 -30.06
C MET A 1 20.88 3.19 -28.76
N VAL A 2 20.95 2.41 -27.67
CA VAL A 2 21.41 2.72 -26.31
C VAL A 2 20.85 3.97 -25.64
N SER A 3 19.76 3.80 -24.87
CA SER A 3 19.36 4.76 -23.83
C SER A 3 20.47 4.75 -22.77
N THR A 4 21.33 5.76 -22.82
CA THR A 4 22.40 5.98 -21.84
C THR A 4 21.80 6.50 -20.55
N ALA A 5 21.13 5.64 -19.78
CA ALA A 5 21.04 5.86 -18.35
C ALA A 5 22.47 5.69 -17.80
N THR A 6 23.16 6.81 -17.61
CA THR A 6 24.49 6.85 -17.01
C THR A 6 24.51 6.05 -15.70
N PRO A 7 25.53 5.20 -15.44
CA PRO A 7 25.61 4.41 -14.20
C PRO A 7 25.46 5.25 -12.92
N LEU A 8 25.84 6.53 -13.00
CA LEU A 8 25.69 7.52 -11.93
C LEU A 8 24.23 7.79 -11.52
N HIS A 9 23.30 7.88 -12.49
CA HIS A 9 21.86 8.03 -12.21
C HIS A 9 21.25 6.76 -11.61
N LYS A 10 21.87 5.60 -11.85
CA LYS A 10 21.41 4.33 -11.29
C LYS A 10 21.73 4.20 -9.80
N ALA A 11 22.92 4.64 -9.39
CA ALA A 11 23.38 4.61 -8.00
C ALA A 11 22.68 5.66 -7.10
N SER A 12 22.50 6.90 -7.59
CA SER A 12 21.87 7.97 -6.78
C SER A 12 20.41 7.70 -6.47
N ALA A 13 19.70 7.05 -7.39
CA ALA A 13 18.27 6.80 -7.23
C ALA A 13 17.91 5.50 -6.51
N LEU A 14 18.91 4.78 -5.99
CA LEU A 14 18.75 3.78 -4.91
C LEU A 14 19.35 4.27 -3.58
N GLY A 15 20.00 5.43 -3.57
CA GLY A 15 20.57 6.02 -2.37
C GLY A 15 19.49 6.34 -1.36
N LEU A 16 19.69 5.89 -0.12
CA LEU A 16 18.83 6.24 1.00
C LEU A 16 19.25 7.60 1.56
N ASN A 17 18.29 8.48 1.84
CA ASN A 17 18.53 9.69 2.61
C ASN A 17 18.70 9.34 4.12
N GLN A 18 18.86 10.35 4.98
CA GLN A 18 19.02 10.15 6.42
C GLN A 18 17.80 9.48 7.07
N ASP A 19 16.62 9.59 6.45
CA ASP A 19 15.37 8.96 6.89
C ASP A 19 15.20 7.55 6.32
N GLY A 20 16.16 7.07 5.52
CA GLY A 20 16.07 5.74 4.89
C GLY A 20 15.15 5.68 3.70
N LEU A 21 14.91 6.81 3.02
CA LEU A 21 14.02 6.88 1.88
C LEU A 21 14.82 7.00 0.58
N THR A 22 14.42 6.22 -0.42
CA THR A 22 14.91 6.41 -1.80
C THR A 22 14.20 7.59 -2.47
N PRO A 23 14.74 8.15 -3.57
CA PRO A 23 14.01 9.16 -4.35
C PRO A 23 12.63 8.70 -4.83
N LEU A 24 12.44 7.39 -5.04
CA LEU A 24 11.14 6.84 -5.41
C LEU A 24 10.13 6.96 -4.25
N HIS A 25 10.55 6.71 -3.00
CA HIS A 25 9.69 6.96 -1.83
C HIS A 25 9.26 8.43 -1.76
N LEU A 26 10.20 9.37 -1.96
CA LEU A 26 9.92 10.80 -1.92
C LEU A 26 8.96 11.22 -3.05
N ALA A 27 9.17 10.73 -4.27
CA ALA A 27 8.28 11.00 -5.40
C ALA A 27 6.86 10.49 -5.13
N SER A 28 6.73 9.27 -4.57
CA SER A 28 5.45 8.69 -4.15
C SER A 28 4.77 9.47 -3.03
N LEU A 29 5.53 9.88 -2.01
CA LEU A 29 5.03 10.65 -0.88
C LEU A 29 4.48 12.01 -1.33
N MET A 30 5.20 12.69 -2.23
CA MET A 30 4.81 13.99 -2.76
C MET A 30 3.73 13.89 -3.86
N GLY A 31 3.63 12.77 -4.55
CA GLY A 31 2.76 12.59 -5.72
C GLY A 31 3.34 13.20 -6.99
N ASN A 32 4.67 13.32 -7.09
CA ASN A 32 5.35 13.88 -8.26
C ASN A 32 5.39 12.85 -9.40
N LEU A 33 4.28 12.79 -10.17
CA LEU A 33 4.03 11.73 -11.13
C LEU A 33 5.09 11.63 -12.26
N GLU A 34 5.58 12.76 -12.76
CA GLU A 34 6.61 12.79 -13.81
C GLU A 34 7.90 12.13 -13.34
N VAL A 35 8.39 12.54 -12.17
CA VAL A 35 9.59 11.98 -11.54
C VAL A 35 9.37 10.51 -11.18
N LEU A 36 8.19 10.16 -10.66
CA LEU A 36 7.81 8.79 -10.33
C LEU A 36 7.94 7.87 -11.56
N LYS A 37 7.35 8.27 -12.69
CA LYS A 37 7.37 7.50 -13.95
C LYS A 37 8.79 7.31 -14.48
N GLU A 38 9.60 8.36 -14.48
CA GLU A 38 11.01 8.25 -14.86
C GLU A 38 11.77 7.26 -13.97
N LEU A 39 11.55 7.33 -12.65
CA LEU A 39 12.20 6.43 -11.69
C LEU A 39 11.75 4.97 -11.87
N ILE A 40 10.47 4.73 -12.15
CA ILE A 40 9.92 3.40 -12.46
C ILE A 40 10.55 2.84 -13.76
N CYS A 41 10.59 3.64 -14.83
CA CYS A 41 11.13 3.23 -16.14
C CYS A 41 12.63 2.84 -16.09
N LEU A 42 13.38 3.32 -15.10
CA LEU A 42 14.78 2.97 -14.91
C LEU A 42 14.98 1.52 -14.37
N GLY A 43 13.91 0.72 -14.25
CA GLY A 43 13.97 -0.69 -13.86
C GLY A 43 14.46 -0.88 -12.43
N LYS A 44 14.09 0.06 -11.55
CA LYS A 44 14.53 0.07 -10.15
C LYS A 44 13.81 -1.01 -9.37
N ASP A 45 14.45 -1.49 -8.31
CA ASP A 45 13.80 -2.37 -7.35
C ASP A 45 12.70 -1.60 -6.60
N LEU A 46 11.47 -1.69 -7.11
CA LEU A 46 10.28 -1.03 -6.57
C LEU A 46 9.87 -1.62 -5.20
N SER A 47 10.52 -2.72 -4.79
CA SER A 47 10.33 -3.37 -3.49
C SER A 47 11.34 -2.91 -2.43
N SER A 48 12.26 -2.00 -2.77
CA SER A 48 13.27 -1.51 -1.81
C SER A 48 12.57 -0.94 -0.57
N GLN A 49 12.76 -1.61 0.55
CA GLN A 49 12.23 -1.24 1.84
C GLN A 49 13.14 -0.17 2.46
N GLY A 50 12.57 0.98 2.85
CA GLY A 50 13.29 1.99 3.62
C GLY A 50 13.65 1.53 5.04
N TYR A 51 14.20 2.41 5.90
CA TYR A 51 14.61 2.02 7.27
C TYR A 51 13.47 1.44 8.14
N ILE A 52 12.21 1.75 7.82
CA ILE A 52 11.01 1.23 8.50
C ILE A 52 10.24 0.19 7.67
N TRP A 53 10.88 -0.34 6.63
CA TRP A 53 10.31 -1.34 5.73
C TRP A 53 9.08 -0.85 4.96
N GLU A 54 8.89 0.46 4.92
CA GLU A 54 7.95 1.10 4.02
C GLU A 54 8.44 0.95 2.59
N THR A 55 7.48 0.70 1.70
CA THR A 55 7.68 0.72 0.26
C THR A 55 7.14 2.05 -0.29
N PRO A 56 7.49 2.44 -1.53
CA PRO A 56 6.93 3.64 -2.14
C PRO A 56 5.40 3.65 -2.17
N LEU A 57 4.74 2.47 -2.25
CA LEU A 57 3.29 2.37 -2.20
C LEU A 57 2.73 2.69 -0.80
N HIS A 58 3.44 2.34 0.29
CA HIS A 58 3.05 2.76 1.64
C HIS A 58 3.06 4.30 1.75
N CYS A 59 4.12 4.95 1.25
CA CYS A 59 4.20 6.42 1.27
C CYS A 59 3.09 7.10 0.44
N ALA A 60 2.78 6.56 -0.75
CA ALA A 60 1.67 7.07 -1.56
C ALA A 60 0.31 6.86 -0.88
N ALA A 61 0.08 5.69 -0.28
CA ALA A 61 -1.15 5.38 0.46
C ALA A 61 -1.31 6.24 1.72
N MET A 62 -0.22 6.50 2.44
CA MET A 62 -0.16 7.39 3.61
C MET A 62 -0.65 8.81 3.28
N MET A 63 -0.23 9.31 2.12
CA MET A 63 -0.52 10.68 1.67
C MET A 63 -1.70 10.78 0.70
N GLY A 64 -2.38 9.66 0.40
CA GLY A 64 -3.55 9.62 -0.48
C GLY A 64 -3.24 9.95 -1.96
N LYS A 65 -2.03 9.65 -2.44
CA LYS A 65 -1.58 9.99 -3.81
C LYS A 65 -2.05 8.96 -4.84
N LEU A 66 -3.32 9.04 -5.23
CA LEU A 66 -4.01 8.02 -6.03
C LEU A 66 -3.29 7.69 -7.34
N GLU A 67 -2.93 8.70 -8.13
CA GLU A 67 -2.27 8.51 -9.43
C GLU A 67 -0.90 7.84 -9.27
N ALA A 68 -0.17 8.20 -8.20
CA ALA A 68 1.10 7.54 -7.89
C ALA A 68 0.87 6.08 -7.47
N MET A 69 -0.19 5.78 -6.70
CA MET A 69 -0.54 4.42 -6.34
C MET A 69 -0.89 3.57 -7.56
N GLU A 70 -1.64 4.11 -8.52
CA GLU A 70 -1.99 3.39 -9.76
C GLU A 70 -0.76 3.01 -10.57
N GLU A 71 0.17 3.95 -10.77
CA GLU A 71 1.42 3.69 -11.48
C GLU A 71 2.28 2.65 -10.74
N LEU A 72 2.39 2.74 -9.42
CA LEU A 72 3.15 1.79 -8.61
C LEU A 72 2.53 0.38 -8.62
N LEU A 73 1.20 0.28 -8.54
CA LEU A 73 0.47 -0.99 -8.60
C LEU A 73 0.51 -1.61 -10.01
N GLY A 74 0.59 -0.77 -11.06
CA GLY A 74 0.78 -1.19 -12.43
C GLY A 74 2.20 -1.72 -12.68
N ALA A 75 3.21 -1.05 -12.12
CA ALA A 75 4.61 -1.41 -12.30
C ALA A 75 5.09 -2.54 -11.36
N CYS A 76 4.58 -2.61 -10.13
CA CYS A 76 4.90 -3.61 -9.11
C CYS A 76 3.65 -4.03 -8.33
N PRO A 77 2.82 -4.94 -8.88
CA PRO A 77 1.65 -5.51 -8.20
C PRO A 77 1.93 -6.08 -6.81
N GLU A 78 3.11 -6.65 -6.61
CA GLU A 78 3.54 -7.31 -5.36
C GLU A 78 3.70 -6.31 -4.21
N SER A 79 3.92 -5.02 -4.51
CA SER A 79 4.04 -3.96 -3.51
C SER A 79 2.76 -3.80 -2.65
N ALA A 80 1.60 -4.22 -3.15
CA ALA A 80 0.34 -4.23 -2.40
C ALA A 80 0.34 -5.21 -1.22
N MET A 81 1.19 -6.25 -1.26
CA MET A 81 1.33 -7.26 -0.22
C MET A 81 2.50 -7.00 0.72
N SER A 82 3.33 -5.99 0.40
CA SER A 82 4.46 -5.62 1.24
C SER A 82 3.97 -5.14 2.59
N VAL A 83 4.81 -5.32 3.61
CA VAL A 83 4.49 -4.90 4.97
C VAL A 83 5.59 -4.01 5.53
N THR A 84 5.19 -3.05 6.37
CA THR A 84 6.12 -2.26 7.18
C THR A 84 6.70 -3.10 8.32
N ALA A 85 7.61 -2.52 9.12
CA ALA A 85 8.12 -3.15 10.33
C ALA A 85 7.06 -3.47 11.41
N ARG A 86 5.81 -2.99 11.23
CA ARG A 86 4.65 -3.27 12.08
C ARG A 86 3.66 -4.25 11.43
N ASP A 87 4.09 -5.00 10.42
CA ASP A 87 3.24 -5.89 9.62
C ASP A 87 2.03 -5.17 8.95
N GLU A 88 2.12 -3.84 8.80
CA GLU A 88 1.06 -3.04 8.18
C GLU A 88 1.22 -3.11 6.66
N THR A 89 0.16 -3.50 5.95
CA THR A 89 0.09 -3.40 4.48
C THR A 89 -0.26 -1.96 4.05
N PRO A 90 -0.16 -1.61 2.76
CA PRO A 90 -0.65 -0.31 2.27
C PRO A 90 -2.13 -0.05 2.59
N LEU A 91 -2.95 -1.11 2.69
CA LEU A 91 -4.34 -1.02 3.14
C LEU A 91 -4.46 -0.55 4.61
N HIS A 92 -3.63 -1.09 5.50
CA HIS A 92 -3.56 -0.65 6.90
C HIS A 92 -3.14 0.82 6.96
N VAL A 93 -2.09 1.20 6.23
CA VAL A 93 -1.57 2.57 6.21
C VAL A 93 -2.63 3.57 5.70
N ALA A 94 -3.37 3.24 4.64
CA ALA A 94 -4.44 4.10 4.15
C ALA A 94 -5.52 4.37 5.22
N VAL A 95 -5.90 3.35 6.00
CA VAL A 95 -6.86 3.49 7.12
C VAL A 95 -6.23 4.26 8.28
N ILE A 96 -4.99 3.96 8.67
CA ILE A 96 -4.28 4.64 9.77
C ILE A 96 -4.25 6.15 9.55
N HIS A 97 -4.01 6.56 8.30
CA HIS A 97 -3.91 7.97 7.88
C HIS A 97 -5.21 8.58 7.34
N ASN A 98 -6.35 7.88 7.47
CA ASN A 98 -7.68 8.35 7.06
C ASN A 98 -7.77 8.73 5.56
N GLN A 99 -7.06 7.99 4.71
CA GLN A 99 -7.04 8.19 3.26
C GLN A 99 -8.07 7.29 2.59
N PHE A 100 -9.36 7.63 2.71
CA PHE A 100 -10.46 6.77 2.24
C PHE A 100 -10.39 6.45 0.73
N GLN A 101 -10.00 7.42 -0.12
CA GLN A 101 -9.90 7.15 -1.56
C GLN A 101 -8.74 6.20 -1.90
N ALA A 102 -7.61 6.31 -1.20
CA ALA A 102 -6.49 5.38 -1.33
C ALA A 102 -6.89 3.97 -0.85
N PHE A 103 -7.59 3.90 0.28
CA PHE A 103 -8.15 2.66 0.81
C PHE A 103 -9.10 2.01 -0.21
N LYS A 104 -10.05 2.77 -0.77
CA LYS A 104 -10.99 2.31 -1.78
C LYS A 104 -10.27 1.76 -3.01
N LEU A 105 -9.27 2.48 -3.53
CA LEU A 105 -8.47 2.06 -4.68
C LEU A 105 -7.77 0.73 -4.43
N LEU A 106 -7.13 0.57 -3.26
CA LEU A 106 -6.47 -0.68 -2.89
C LEU A 106 -7.46 -1.84 -2.76
N VAL A 107 -8.64 -1.60 -2.19
CA VAL A 107 -9.69 -2.61 -2.10
C VAL A 107 -10.15 -3.06 -3.49
N GLU A 108 -10.46 -2.13 -4.40
CA GLU A 108 -10.85 -2.47 -5.77
C GLU A 108 -9.73 -3.22 -6.50
N TRP A 109 -8.47 -2.89 -6.23
CA TRP A 109 -7.33 -3.62 -6.78
C TRP A 109 -7.26 -5.06 -6.23
N VAL A 110 -7.51 -5.24 -4.93
CA VAL A 110 -7.51 -6.56 -4.27
C VAL A 110 -8.64 -7.44 -4.78
N GLU A 111 -9.85 -6.89 -4.95
CA GLU A 111 -11.00 -7.58 -5.54
C GLU A 111 -10.69 -8.09 -6.95
N LYS A 112 -10.12 -7.22 -7.81
CA LYS A 112 -9.79 -7.56 -9.21
C LYS A 112 -8.75 -8.67 -9.33
N ARG A 113 -7.94 -8.91 -8.29
CA ARG A 113 -6.85 -9.90 -8.30
C ARG A 113 -7.09 -11.09 -7.38
N ASP A 114 -8.30 -11.22 -6.83
CA ASP A 114 -8.70 -12.30 -5.92
C ASP A 114 -7.75 -12.47 -4.72
N LYS A 115 -7.24 -11.35 -4.19
CA LYS A 115 -6.34 -11.33 -3.01
C LYS A 115 -7.06 -10.93 -1.74
N LEU A 116 -8.34 -11.28 -1.62
CA LEU A 116 -9.21 -10.82 -0.55
C LEU A 116 -8.72 -11.20 0.86
N GLU A 117 -7.84 -12.21 0.97
CA GLU A 117 -7.10 -12.56 2.20
C GLU A 117 -6.37 -11.35 2.83
N LEU A 118 -5.97 -10.36 2.04
CA LEU A 118 -5.28 -9.16 2.51
C LEU A 118 -6.17 -8.27 3.41
N ILE A 119 -7.49 -8.35 3.26
CA ILE A 119 -8.45 -7.58 4.06
C ILE A 119 -8.47 -8.08 5.51
N ASN A 120 -8.29 -9.38 5.71
CA ASN A 120 -8.30 -10.00 7.04
C ASN A 120 -6.89 -10.19 7.62
N ARG A 121 -5.84 -9.78 6.91
CA ARG A 121 -4.48 -9.78 7.43
C ARG A 121 -4.41 -8.89 8.66
N LYS A 122 -3.66 -9.34 9.67
CA LYS A 122 -3.44 -8.63 10.92
C LYS A 122 -2.10 -7.90 10.87
N ASP A 123 -2.07 -6.70 11.41
CA ASP A 123 -0.83 -5.99 11.76
C ASP A 123 -0.14 -6.65 12.98
N TYR A 124 1.01 -6.11 13.39
CA TYR A 124 1.78 -6.59 14.53
C TYR A 124 0.98 -6.56 15.84
N GLY A 125 0.00 -5.65 15.95
CA GLY A 125 -0.91 -5.54 17.09
C GLY A 125 -2.08 -6.53 17.04
N GLY A 126 -2.17 -7.38 16.02
CA GLY A 126 -3.29 -8.28 15.80
C GLY A 126 -4.53 -7.62 15.19
N ASN A 127 -4.44 -6.36 14.77
CA ASN A 127 -5.56 -5.61 14.21
C ASN A 127 -5.65 -5.83 12.71
N THR A 128 -6.86 -6.14 12.24
CA THR A 128 -7.19 -6.02 10.81
C THR A 128 -7.55 -4.57 10.45
N VAL A 129 -7.66 -4.26 9.16
CA VAL A 129 -8.14 -2.96 8.70
C VAL A 129 -9.53 -2.58 9.27
N LEU A 130 -10.40 -3.56 9.55
CA LEU A 130 -11.70 -3.32 10.18
C LEU A 130 -11.56 -2.87 11.65
N HIS A 131 -10.63 -3.46 12.41
CA HIS A 131 -10.33 -3.03 13.78
C HIS A 131 -9.84 -1.58 13.79
N LEU A 132 -8.94 -1.24 12.86
CA LEU A 132 -8.38 0.11 12.72
C LEU A 132 -9.44 1.14 12.29
N ALA A 133 -10.27 0.81 11.30
CA ALA A 133 -11.34 1.69 10.84
C ALA A 133 -12.38 1.94 11.93
N THR A 134 -12.75 0.90 12.68
CA THR A 134 -13.74 0.98 13.76
C THR A 134 -13.25 1.84 14.92
N SER A 135 -12.01 1.62 15.38
CA SER A 135 -11.42 2.41 16.48
C SER A 135 -11.26 3.90 16.10
N ARG A 136 -11.07 4.20 14.81
CA ARG A 136 -10.92 5.56 14.27
C ARG A 136 -12.22 6.20 13.80
N ARG A 137 -13.37 5.53 13.96
CA ARG A 137 -14.70 6.00 13.51
C ARG A 137 -14.76 6.32 12.00
N GLN A 138 -14.02 5.57 11.18
CA GLN A 138 -14.01 5.72 9.74
C GLN A 138 -15.16 4.94 9.10
N TYR A 139 -16.38 5.48 9.20
CA TYR A 139 -17.61 4.80 8.78
C TYR A 139 -17.57 4.27 7.35
N GLN A 140 -16.99 5.05 6.41
CA GLN A 140 -16.91 4.64 5.01
C GLN A 140 -15.97 3.44 4.82
N ALA A 141 -14.81 3.45 5.48
CA ALA A 141 -13.87 2.33 5.45
C ALA A 141 -14.50 1.09 6.11
N CYS A 142 -15.11 1.23 7.29
CA CYS A 142 -15.85 0.16 7.97
C CYS A 142 -16.91 -0.47 7.06
N SER A 143 -17.77 0.35 6.46
CA SER A 143 -18.85 -0.14 5.59
C SER A 143 -18.31 -0.93 4.41
N MET A 144 -17.23 -0.46 3.79
CA MET A 144 -16.64 -1.12 2.63
C MET A 144 -15.93 -2.43 3.03
N THR A 145 -15.14 -2.43 4.11
CA THR A 145 -14.51 -3.66 4.63
C THR A 145 -15.51 -4.69 5.11
N CYS A 146 -16.59 -4.28 5.79
CA CYS A 146 -17.59 -5.21 6.32
C CYS A 146 -18.29 -5.99 5.22
N ILE A 147 -18.66 -5.31 4.12
CA ILE A 147 -19.28 -5.97 2.96
C ILE A 147 -18.33 -7.04 2.40
N LEU A 148 -17.03 -6.73 2.34
CA LEU A 148 -16.05 -7.66 1.80
C LEU A 148 -15.72 -8.82 2.73
N SER A 149 -15.59 -8.59 4.04
CA SER A 149 -15.39 -9.68 5.01
C SER A 149 -16.55 -10.68 5.00
N ILE A 150 -17.79 -10.22 4.74
CA ILE A 150 -18.95 -11.12 4.54
C ILE A 150 -18.77 -11.97 3.26
N LEU A 151 -18.29 -11.38 2.18
CA LEU A 151 -18.07 -12.07 0.90
C LEU A 151 -16.90 -13.07 0.94
N VAL A 152 -15.85 -12.77 1.70
CA VAL A 152 -14.69 -13.65 1.89
C VAL A 152 -15.05 -14.88 2.73
N GLY A 153 -16.16 -14.83 3.46
CA GLY A 153 -16.58 -15.90 4.34
C GLY A 153 -15.65 -16.01 5.53
N ASP A 154 -16.05 -15.42 6.66
CA ASP A 154 -15.71 -16.01 7.94
C ASP A 154 -16.36 -17.40 8.01
N THR A 155 -15.70 -18.41 7.43
CA THR A 155 -15.97 -19.81 7.74
C THR A 155 -15.55 -20.19 9.16
N GLU A 156 -15.02 -19.25 9.96
CA GLU A 156 -14.62 -19.51 11.35
C GLU A 156 -15.31 -18.62 12.41
N GLY A 157 -16.27 -17.76 12.06
CA GLY A 157 -16.77 -16.74 13.00
C GLY A 157 -18.27 -16.57 13.15
N ILE A 158 -19.08 -16.93 12.15
CA ILE A 158 -20.53 -16.64 12.20
C ILE A 158 -21.25 -17.82 12.85
N ASN A 159 -21.16 -17.90 14.18
CA ASN A 159 -22.08 -18.72 14.96
C ASN A 159 -23.47 -18.03 14.97
N PHE A 160 -24.31 -18.34 13.97
CA PHE A 160 -25.76 -18.11 14.03
C PHE A 160 -26.45 -19.07 15.00
N GLN A 161 -25.93 -19.24 16.22
CA GLN A 161 -26.70 -19.77 17.34
C GLN A 161 -26.84 -18.67 18.39
N ASN A 162 -27.87 -17.86 18.19
CA ASN A 162 -28.91 -17.67 19.20
C ASN A 162 -30.08 -16.97 18.50
N CYS A 163 -31.02 -17.81 18.06
CA CYS A 163 -32.44 -17.46 18.05
C CYS A 163 -32.89 -17.04 19.45
#